data_AF-A0A1G1C957-F1
#
_entry.id   AF-A0A1G1C957-F1
#
_cell.length_a   1.000
_cell.length_b   1.000
_cell.length_c   1.000
_cell.angle_alpha   90.00
_cell.angle_beta   90.00
_cell.angle_gamma   90.00
#
_symmetry.space_group_name_H-M   'P 1'
#
loop_
_entity.id
_entity.type
_entity.pdbx_description
1 polymer ?
#
loop_
_entity_poly.entity_id
_entity_poly.type
_entity_poly.pdbx_seq_one_letter_code
_entity_poly.pdbx_strand_id
1 'polypeptide(L)' 'MRWAALPKKVFEVDPLKCAKCGGKMKIVAFIERRNQPTVVLRILKHCGPREDAAARGPPAATPTPSGLSSPS' A
#
# COMPACT_ATOMS: atom_id res chain seq x y z
N MET A 1 -4.89 3.85 16.85
CA MET A 1 -4.57 4.01 15.41
C MET A 1 -5.07 2.77 14.64
N ARG A 2 -5.83 2.93 13.54
CA ARG A 2 -6.13 1.87 12.57
C ARG A 2 -5.70 2.34 11.18
N TRP A 3 -4.41 2.24 10.89
CA TRP A 3 -3.88 2.65 9.57
C TRP A 3 -3.85 1.48 8.56
N ALA A 4 -3.94 0.23 9.02
CA ALA A 4 -3.80 -0.94 8.17
C ALA A 4 -4.79 -2.06 8.53
N ALA A 5 -6.07 -1.88 8.18
CA ALA A 5 -7.02 -2.97 8.25
C ALA A 5 -6.71 -4.06 7.21
N LEU A 6 -6.18 -3.69 6.03
CA LEU A 6 -5.75 -4.61 4.98
C LEU A 6 -4.46 -4.11 4.30
N PRO A 7 -3.26 -4.56 4.73
CA PRO A 7 -1.98 -4.15 4.14
C PRO A 7 -1.89 -4.37 2.62
N LYS A 8 -2.42 -5.48 2.11
CA LYS A 8 -2.42 -5.80 0.66
C LYS A 8 -3.28 -4.86 -0.20
N LYS A 9 -4.23 -4.13 0.39
CA LYS A 9 -5.01 -3.12 -0.35
C LYS A 9 -4.28 -1.78 -0.40
N VAL A 10 -3.46 -1.50 0.61
CA VAL A 10 -2.69 -0.26 0.73
C VAL A 10 -1.41 -0.34 -0.09
N PHE A 11 -0.70 -1.45 0.04
CA PHE A 11 0.48 -1.77 -0.73
C PHE A 11 0.04 -2.77 -1.80
N GLU A 12 0.17 -2.40 -3.09
CA GLU A 12 -0.15 -3.30 -4.23
C GLU A 12 0.63 -4.62 -4.19
N VAL A 13 1.65 -4.67 -3.34
CA VAL A 13 2.54 -5.81 -3.09
C VAL A 13 2.35 -6.28 -1.64
N ASP A 14 2.55 -7.58 -1.39
CA ASP A 14 2.55 -8.11 -0.02
C ASP A 14 3.85 -7.68 0.70
N PRO A 15 3.77 -6.76 1.68
CA PRO A 15 4.97 -6.26 2.35
C PRO A 15 5.65 -7.32 3.25
N LEU A 16 4.98 -8.45 3.50
CA LEU A 16 5.53 -9.57 4.27
C LEU A 16 6.18 -10.64 3.36
N LYS A 17 6.29 -10.38 2.06
CA LYS A 17 6.98 -11.23 1.09
C LYS A 17 8.03 -10.44 0.31
N CYS A 18 9.26 -10.95 0.25
CA CYS A 18 10.32 -10.33 -0.54
C CYS A 18 10.00 -10.39 -2.04
N ALA A 19 10.00 -9.24 -2.72
CA ALA A 19 9.73 -9.17 -4.16
C ALA A 19 10.83 -9.82 -5.03
N LYS A 20 12.05 -10.00 -4.50
CA LYS A 20 13.17 -10.61 -5.24
C LYS A 20 13.23 -12.13 -5.11
N CYS A 21 13.06 -12.65 -3.90
CA CYS A 21 13.26 -14.09 -3.61
C CYS A 21 12.03 -14.80 -3.03
N GLY A 22 10.95 -14.08 -2.72
CA GLY A 22 9.73 -14.67 -2.17
C GLY A 22 9.78 -15.06 -0.69
N GLY A 23 10.89 -14.81 0.02
CA GLY A 23 11.04 -15.12 1.44
C GLY A 23 10.11 -14.29 2.34
N LYS A 24 9.83 -14.81 3.56
CA LYS A 24 9.04 -14.10 4.58
C LYS A 24 9.80 -12.89 5.13
N MET A 25 9.12 -11.75 5.20
CA MET A 25 9.61 -10.52 5.83
C MET A 25 8.85 -10.23 7.13
N LYS A 26 9.35 -9.30 7.94
CA LYS A 26 8.75 -8.86 9.20
C LYS A 26 8.76 -7.33 9.27
N ILE A 27 7.72 -6.76 9.88
CA ILE A 27 7.70 -5.33 10.21
C ILE A 27 8.53 -5.14 11.48
N VAL A 28 9.57 -4.30 11.42
CA VAL A 28 10.50 -4.07 12.53
C VAL A 28 10.26 -2.75 13.27
N ALA A 29 9.57 -1.79 12.64
CA ALA A 29 9.27 -0.50 13.25
C ALA A 29 8.07 0.16 12.57
N PHE A 30 7.37 0.99 13.34
CA PHE A 30 6.40 1.97 12.82
C PHE A 30 6.99 3.36 13.00
N ILE A 31 7.11 4.10 11.89
CA ILE A 31 7.66 5.46 11.88
C ILE A 31 6.53 6.41 11.51
N GLU A 32 5.98 7.11 12.50
CA GLU A 32 4.86 8.03 12.31
C GLU A 32 5.32 9.48 12.42
N ARG A 33 4.90 10.34 11.47
CA ARG A 33 5.28 11.76 11.46
C ARG A 33 4.91 12.48 12.76
N ARG A 34 3.79 12.12 13.39
CA ARG A 34 3.33 12.75 14.63
C ARG A 34 4.35 12.62 15.77
N ASN A 35 4.98 11.45 15.89
CA ASN A 35 5.85 11.13 17.03
C ASN A 35 7.33 11.19 16.65
N GLN A 36 7.67 11.00 15.37
CA GLN A 36 9.04 10.89 14.86
C GLN A 36 9.28 11.79 13.63
N PRO A 37 8.94 13.10 13.69
CA PRO A 37 8.99 13.99 12.53
C PRO A 37 10.41 14.08 11.94
N THR A 38 11.43 14.15 12.79
CA THR A 38 12.84 14.26 12.37
C THR A 38 13.32 13.00 11.64
N VAL A 39 12.92 11.80 12.08
CA VAL A 39 13.28 10.53 11.42
C VAL A 39 12.63 10.48 10.03
N VAL A 40 11.35 10.84 9.94
CA VAL A 40 10.62 10.90 8.66
C VAL A 40 11.33 11.87 7.70
N LEU A 41 11.68 13.07 8.16
CA LEU A 41 12.35 14.06 7.31
C LEU A 41 13.74 13.59 6.84
N ARG A 42 14.51 12.91 7.70
CA ARG A 42 15.80 12.32 7.33
C ARG A 42 15.65 11.24 6.25
N ILE A 43 14.66 10.37 6.38
CA ILE A 43 14.36 9.33 5.37
C ILE A 43 13.98 9.99 4.04
N LEU A 44 13.05 10.95 4.07
CA LEU A 44 12.61 11.65 2.86
C LEU A 44 13.76 12.39 2.16
N LYS A 45 14.64 13.06 2.91
CA LYS A 45 15.82 13.73 2.36
C LYS A 45 16.79 12.74 1.70
N HIS A 46 16.95 11.55 2.26
CA HIS A 46 17.81 10.50 1.69
C HIS A 46 17.22 9.89 0.41
N CYS A 47 15.89 9.71 0.35
CA CYS A 47 15.23 9.16 -0.82
C CYS A 47 15.17 10.13 -2.02
N GLY A 48 15.40 11.43 -1.80
CA GLY A 48 15.31 12.46 -2.83
C GLY A 48 13.87 12.83 -3.21
N PRO A 49 13.67 13.81 -4.12
CA PRO A 49 12.37 14.10 -4.69
C PRO A 49 11.85 12.84 -5.37
N ARG A 50 10.68 12.36 -4.92
CA ARG A 50 9.97 11.30 -5.62
C ARG A 50 9.49 11.92 -6.93
N GLU A 51 9.88 11.36 -8.08
CA GLU A 51 9.20 11.70 -9.34
C GLU A 51 7.71 11.54 -9.08
N ASP A 52 6.93 12.55 -9.46
CA ASP A 52 5.50 12.64 -9.21
C ASP A 52 4.80 11.53 -10.00
N ALA A 53 4.92 10.29 -9.52
CA ALA A 53 4.19 9.16 -10.06
C ALA A 53 2.73 9.55 -9.87
N ALA A 54 2.08 9.90 -10.99
CA ALA A 54 0.71 10.34 -11.03
C ALA A 54 -0.10 9.47 -10.08
N ALA A 55 -0.89 10.11 -9.22
CA ALA A 55 -1.75 9.39 -8.29
C ALA A 55 -2.47 8.30 -9.09
N ARG A 56 -2.29 7.03 -8.69
CA ARG A 56 -2.93 5.93 -9.42
C ARG A 56 -4.40 6.25 -9.52
N GLY A 57 -4.91 6.25 -10.75
CA GLY A 57 -6.33 6.38 -11.02
C GLY A 57 -7.09 5.29 -10.25
N PRO A 58 -8.38 5.52 -9.94
CA PRO A 58 -9.20 4.49 -9.32
C PRO A 58 -9.10 3.19 -10.13
N PRO A 59 -9.12 2.02 -9.47
CA PRO A 59 -9.14 0.75 -10.18
C PRO A 59 -10.28 0.77 -11.21
N ALA A 60 -9.99 0.36 -12.45
CA ALA A 60 -11.00 0.27 -13.50
C ALA A 60 -12.18 -0.55 -12.97
N ALA A 61 -13.39 -0.01 -13.09
CA ALA A 61 -14.59 -0.74 -12.69
C ALA A 61 -14.63 -2.06 -13.46
N THR A 62 -14.64 -3.19 -12.74
CA THR A 62 -14.93 -4.49 -13.34
C THR A 62 -16.31 -4.39 -13.99
N PRO A 63 -16.48 -4.78 -15.27
CA PRO A 63 -17.80 -4.82 -15.87
C PRO A 63 -18.69 -5.75 -15.04
N THR A 64 -19.77 -5.20 -14.49
CA THR A 64 -20.82 -5.97 -13.81
C THR A 64 -21.31 -7.04 -14.79
N PRO A 65 -21.23 -8.34 -14.46
CA PRO A 65 -21.93 -9.35 -15.23
C PRO A 65 -23.43 -9.16 -15.01
N SER A 66 -24.07 -8.39 -15.89
CA SER A 66 -25.53 -8.30 -15.99
C SER A 66 -26.07 -9.66 -16.42
N GLY A 67 -26.57 -10.45 -15.48
CA GLY A 67 -27.29 -11.68 -15.82
C GLY A 67 -27.26 -12.77 -14.78
N LEU A 68 -27.74 -12.51 -13.55
CA LEU A 68 -28.37 -13.58 -12.78
C LEU A 68 -29.82 -13.17 -12.50
N SER A 69 -30.71 -13.59 -13.40
CA SER A 69 -32.13 -13.75 -13.13
C SER A 69 -32.32 -14.65 -11.90
N SER A 70 -33.02 -14.15 -10.89
CA SER A 70 -33.47 -14.93 -9.73
C SER A 70 -34.33 -16.12 -10.16
N PRO A 71 -34.14 -17.33 -9.62
CA PRO A 71 -35.14 -18.39 -9.71
C PRO A 71 -36.27 -18.17 -8.69
N SER A 72 -37.43 -18.73 -9.05
CA SER A 72 -38.80 -18.59 -8.54
C SER A 72 -39.02 -18.66 -7.02
#